data_AF-A0A1D6N5C5-F1
#
_entry.id   AF-A0A1D6N5C5-F1
#
_cell.length_a   1.000
_cell.length_b   1.000
_cell.length_c   1.000
_cell.angle_alpha   90.00
_cell.angle_beta   90.00
_cell.angle_gamma   90.00
#
_symmetry.space_group_name_H-M   'P 1'
#
loop_
_entity.id
_entity.type
_entity.pdbx_description
1 polymer ?
#
loop_
_entity_poly.entity_id
_entity_poly.type
_entity_poly.pdbx_seq_one_letter_code
_entity_poly.pdbx_strand_id
1 'polypeptide(L)'
;MSFAVALSMVEQAAKPLARPVRVWVLDATPGKVRAGGDGEDHPAELIEFLRRMPEQVSSKQEVVDALVKGQFSMDVARWVATNLRRTSPLGQRPSSSFSWTFDLNGISEMYKSYEDTNLWRIVENVPRGVHINFLKAERSLHRWALEDLQRIYTAEELAADEGGGVEMHVLEDAGHWVHADNPDGLFRILSSTFRIETTIRGMQD
;
A
#
# COMPACT_ATOMS: atom_id res chain seq x y z
N MET A 1 1.34 -2.26 1.43
CA MET A 1 0.84 -3.59 1.86
C MET A 1 -0.67 -3.78 1.71
N SER A 2 -1.52 -2.78 1.92
CA SER A 2 -2.99 -2.92 1.77
C SER A 2 -3.47 -3.35 0.37
N PHE A 3 -2.77 -2.94 -0.69
CA PHE A 3 -3.14 -3.24 -2.07
C PHE A 3 -2.96 -4.71 -2.47
N ALA A 4 -1.81 -5.33 -2.13
CA ALA A 4 -1.55 -6.74 -2.45
C ALA A 4 -2.60 -7.66 -1.80
N VAL A 5 -3.09 -7.29 -0.62
CA VAL A 5 -4.20 -7.95 0.06
C VAL A 5 -5.48 -7.86 -0.77
N ALA A 6 -5.85 -6.68 -1.28
CA ALA A 6 -7.08 -6.51 -2.05
C ALA A 6 -7.09 -7.35 -3.34
N LEU A 7 -5.98 -7.38 -4.09
CA LEU A 7 -5.86 -8.24 -5.27
C LEU A 7 -5.81 -9.73 -4.90
N SER A 8 -5.09 -10.12 -3.84
CA SER A 8 -5.08 -11.52 -3.38
C SER A 8 -6.46 -11.99 -2.89
N MET A 9 -7.26 -11.10 -2.28
CA MET A 9 -8.64 -11.40 -1.94
C MET A 9 -9.51 -11.68 -3.18
N VAL A 10 -9.28 -10.96 -4.29
CA VAL A 10 -9.93 -11.26 -5.57
C VAL A 10 -9.50 -12.64 -6.10
N GLU A 11 -8.24 -13.01 -5.94
CA GLU A 11 -7.73 -14.34 -6.31
C GLU A 11 -8.45 -15.46 -5.56
N GLN A 12 -8.64 -15.28 -4.25
CA GLN A 12 -9.17 -16.28 -3.33
C GLN A 12 -10.71 -16.34 -3.30
N ALA A 13 -11.39 -15.32 -3.80
CA ALA A 13 -12.85 -15.26 -3.73
C ALA A 13 -13.53 -16.36 -4.56
N ALA A 14 -14.55 -17.00 -3.98
CA ALA A 14 -15.37 -17.98 -4.68
C ALA A 14 -16.12 -17.32 -5.85
N LYS A 15 -15.98 -17.88 -7.06
CA LYS A 15 -16.59 -17.36 -8.28
C LYS A 15 -17.89 -18.12 -8.60
N PRO A 16 -18.94 -17.45 -9.14
CA PRO A 16 -19.01 -16.03 -9.49
C PRO A 16 -19.22 -15.11 -8.28
N LEU A 17 -18.65 -13.90 -8.33
CA LEU A 17 -18.83 -12.90 -7.28
C LEU A 17 -20.29 -12.43 -7.24
N ALA A 18 -20.86 -12.30 -6.04
CA ALA A 18 -22.28 -11.94 -5.86
C ALA A 18 -22.63 -10.51 -6.32
N ARG A 19 -21.63 -9.64 -6.50
CA ARG A 19 -21.75 -8.29 -7.03
C ARG A 19 -20.46 -7.87 -7.71
N PRO A 20 -20.51 -6.90 -8.64
CA PRO A 20 -19.29 -6.31 -9.19
C PRO A 20 -18.38 -5.79 -8.07
N VAL A 21 -17.09 -6.12 -8.14
CA VAL A 21 -16.07 -5.71 -7.17
C VAL A 21 -15.13 -4.73 -7.84
N ARG A 22 -14.93 -3.57 -7.20
CA ARG A 22 -13.92 -2.60 -7.62
C ARG A 22 -12.72 -2.69 -6.68
N VAL A 23 -11.53 -2.83 -7.24
CA VAL A 23 -10.25 -2.80 -6.52
C VAL A 23 -9.48 -1.56 -6.94
N TRP A 24 -8.94 -0.84 -5.96
CA TRP A 24 -8.05 0.30 -6.20
C TRP A 24 -6.64 -0.03 -5.76
N VAL A 25 -5.70 0.19 -6.67
CA VAL A 25 -4.26 -0.01 -6.50
C VAL A 25 -3.61 1.37 -6.51
N LEU A 26 -3.17 1.85 -5.36
CA LEU A 26 -2.62 3.20 -5.22
C LEU A 26 -1.09 3.16 -5.25
N ASP A 27 -0.53 3.73 -6.31
CA ASP A 27 0.89 3.92 -6.62
C ASP A 27 1.78 2.70 -6.34
N ALA A 28 1.30 1.52 -6.73
CA ALA A 28 1.98 0.25 -6.53
C ALA A 28 1.85 -0.63 -7.78
N THR A 29 2.89 -1.42 -8.06
CA THR A 29 2.90 -2.37 -9.17
C THR A 29 2.43 -3.77 -8.72
N PRO A 30 1.80 -4.56 -9.59
CA PRO A 30 1.28 -5.89 -9.24
C PRO A 30 2.34 -7.00 -9.28
N GLY A 31 3.55 -6.70 -9.74
CA GLY A 31 4.64 -7.66 -9.82
C GLY A 31 5.49 -7.75 -8.56
N LYS A 32 6.47 -8.65 -8.59
CA LYS A 32 7.51 -8.69 -7.57
C LYS A 32 8.24 -7.36 -7.52
N VAL A 33 8.61 -6.98 -6.32
CA VAL A 33 9.36 -5.76 -6.06
C VAL A 33 10.77 -5.93 -6.64
N ARG A 34 11.10 -5.18 -7.71
CA ARG A 34 12.45 -5.18 -8.33
C ARG A 34 13.42 -4.42 -7.40
N ALA A 35 14.69 -4.83 -7.28
CA ALA A 35 15.66 -4.07 -6.49
C ALA A 35 15.81 -2.64 -7.04
N GLY A 36 15.79 -1.63 -6.16
CA GLY A 36 15.79 -0.20 -6.51
C GLY A 36 17.17 0.34 -6.88
N GLY A 37 17.18 1.53 -7.51
CA GLY A 37 18.40 2.32 -7.75
C GLY A 37 18.78 3.22 -6.56
N ASP A 38 19.95 3.86 -6.65
CA ASP A 38 20.46 4.78 -5.60
C ASP A 38 19.49 5.96 -5.36
N GLY A 39 19.07 6.16 -4.11
CA GLY A 39 18.21 7.29 -3.68
C GLY A 39 16.75 6.95 -3.33
N GLU A 40 16.36 5.68 -3.39
CA GLU A 40 15.02 5.20 -3.02
C GLU A 40 14.81 5.06 -1.49
N ASP A 41 13.55 4.99 -1.05
CA ASP A 41 13.24 4.53 0.30
C ASP A 41 13.74 3.08 0.47
N HIS A 42 14.38 2.78 1.60
CA HIS A 42 14.87 1.45 1.95
C HIS A 42 14.07 0.81 3.11
N PRO A 43 12.77 0.46 2.94
CA PRO A 43 11.98 -0.11 4.03
C PRO A 43 12.55 -1.39 4.60
N ALA A 44 13.14 -2.26 3.76
CA ALA A 44 13.78 -3.50 4.22
C ALA A 44 14.92 -3.22 5.21
N GLU A 45 15.79 -2.27 4.87
CA GLU A 45 16.93 -1.88 5.73
C GLU A 45 16.45 -1.22 7.02
N LEU A 46 15.42 -0.38 6.93
CA LEU A 46 14.78 0.21 8.11
C LEU A 46 14.20 -0.85 9.03
N ILE A 47 13.42 -1.80 8.50
CA ILE A 47 12.83 -2.88 9.30
C ILE A 47 13.92 -3.71 9.96
N GLU A 48 14.98 -4.09 9.23
CA GLU A 48 16.10 -4.84 9.79
C GLU A 48 16.88 -4.05 10.85
N PHE A 49 17.04 -2.74 10.67
CA PHE A 49 17.63 -1.88 11.68
C PHE A 49 16.80 -1.88 12.96
N LEU A 50 15.49 -1.69 12.84
CA LEU A 50 14.57 -1.67 13.99
C LEU A 50 14.50 -3.01 14.71
N ARG A 51 14.56 -4.14 14.00
CA ARG A 51 14.63 -5.49 14.60
C ARG A 51 15.86 -5.74 15.47
N ARG A 52 16.95 -4.99 15.24
CA ARG A 52 18.18 -5.06 16.05
C ARG A 52 18.12 -4.15 17.27
N MET A 53 17.15 -3.25 17.35
CA MET A 53 16.96 -2.40 18.52
C MET A 53 16.35 -3.20 19.69
N PRO A 54 16.55 -2.74 20.93
CA PRO A 54 15.87 -3.30 22.09
C PRO A 54 14.34 -3.27 21.91
N GLU A 55 13.65 -4.30 22.42
CA GLU A 55 12.18 -4.35 22.44
C GLU A 55 11.57 -3.20 23.26
N GLN A 56 12.32 -2.71 24.26
CA GLN A 56 11.96 -1.57 25.08
C GLN A 56 13.08 -0.54 25.07
N VAL A 57 12.70 0.72 24.85
CA VAL A 57 13.62 1.87 24.83
C VAL A 57 13.30 2.84 25.95
N SER A 58 14.29 3.61 26.38
CA SER A 58 14.15 4.55 27.50
C SER A 58 13.44 5.85 27.11
N SER A 59 13.46 6.21 25.83
CA SER A 59 12.79 7.40 25.31
C SER A 59 12.52 7.28 23.81
N LYS A 60 11.59 8.10 23.30
CA LYS A 60 11.42 8.26 21.85
C LYS A 60 12.66 8.86 21.16
N GLN A 61 13.39 9.73 21.87
CA GLN A 61 14.58 10.40 21.35
C GLN A 61 15.72 9.39 21.09
N GLU A 62 15.85 8.36 21.93
CA GLU A 62 16.83 7.27 21.73
C GLU A 62 16.68 6.60 20.35
N VAL A 63 15.44 6.34 19.93
CA VAL A 63 15.15 5.75 18.61
C VAL A 63 15.45 6.72 17.48
N VAL A 64 15.10 8.00 17.65
CA VAL A 64 15.41 9.04 16.67
C VAL A 64 16.92 9.15 16.44
N ASP A 65 17.69 9.24 17.53
CA ASP A 65 19.15 9.36 17.48
C ASP A 65 19.80 8.12 16.86
N ALA A 66 19.29 6.92 17.18
CA ALA A 66 19.78 5.67 16.60
C ALA A 66 19.56 5.63 15.08
N LEU A 67 18.38 6.02 14.59
CA LEU A 67 18.06 6.04 13.16
C LEU A 67 18.88 7.08 12.40
N VAL A 68 19.04 8.29 12.95
CA VAL A 68 19.89 9.32 12.33
C VAL A 68 21.35 8.87 12.27
N LYS A 69 21.86 8.21 13.32
CA LYS A 69 23.20 7.61 13.31
C LYS A 69 23.31 6.51 12.25
N GLY A 70 22.23 5.77 12.01
CA GLY A 70 22.08 4.80 10.93
C GLY A 70 21.90 5.40 9.52
N GLN A 71 22.07 6.72 9.36
CA GLN A 71 21.92 7.46 8.08
C GLN A 71 20.48 7.54 7.54
N PHE A 72 19.47 7.21 8.34
CA PHE A 72 18.08 7.50 7.99
C PHE A 72 17.79 8.99 8.14
N SER A 73 16.86 9.51 7.34
CA SER A 73 16.47 10.92 7.41
C SER A 73 15.78 11.25 8.74
N MET A 74 15.87 12.52 9.15
CA MET A 74 15.23 13.00 10.38
C MET A 74 13.71 12.80 10.35
N ASP A 75 13.08 12.96 9.18
CA ASP A 75 11.63 12.82 9.03
C ASP A 75 11.20 11.37 9.20
N VAL A 76 11.93 10.41 8.61
CA VAL A 76 11.72 8.98 8.82
C VAL A 76 11.91 8.63 10.31
N ALA A 77 12.99 9.12 10.92
CA ALA A 77 13.30 8.84 12.33
C ALA A 77 12.19 9.31 13.27
N ARG A 78 11.68 10.53 13.07
CA ARG A 78 10.56 11.10 13.84
C ARG A 78 9.25 10.35 13.61
N TRP A 79 8.96 10.01 12.35
CA TRP A 79 7.78 9.23 11.99
C TRP A 79 7.80 7.85 12.67
N VAL A 80 8.92 7.12 12.62
CA VAL A 80 9.04 5.81 13.29
C VAL A 80 8.76 5.92 14.78
N ALA A 81 9.29 6.94 15.45
CA ALA A 81 9.09 7.15 16.89
C ALA A 81 7.62 7.42 17.30
N THR A 82 6.73 7.74 16.36
CA THR A 82 5.28 7.83 16.63
C THR A 82 4.67 6.47 16.99
N ASN A 83 5.29 5.37 16.54
CA ASN A 83 4.88 3.99 16.80
C ASN A 83 5.38 3.41 18.14
N LEU A 84 5.83 4.28 19.05
CA LEU A 84 6.19 3.91 20.41
C LEU A 84 5.09 4.31 21.39
N ARG A 85 4.68 3.35 22.22
CA ARG A 85 3.77 3.57 23.35
C ARG A 85 4.53 3.50 24.66
N ARG A 86 4.13 4.33 25.64
CA ARG A 86 4.70 4.25 26.99
C ARG A 86 4.26 2.94 27.64
N THR A 87 5.20 2.20 28.19
CA THR A 87 4.95 1.00 28.97
C THR A 87 4.68 1.42 30.41
N SER A 88 3.52 1.03 30.95
CA SER A 88 3.19 1.24 32.36
C SER A 88 3.06 -0.13 33.03
N PRO A 89 4.09 -0.61 33.72
CA PRO A 89 3.97 -1.84 34.50
C PRO A 89 2.98 -1.63 35.65
N LEU A 90 2.01 -2.54 35.81
CA LEU A 90 1.16 -2.61 36.99
C LEU A 90 2.04 -2.84 38.23
N GLY A 91 2.01 -1.91 39.19
CA GLY A 91 2.58 -2.11 40.52
C GLY A 91 4.08 -1.88 40.69
N GLN A 92 4.81 -1.33 39.71
CA GLN A 92 6.22 -0.96 39.87
C GLN A 92 6.46 0.54 39.65
N ARG A 93 7.58 1.04 40.19
CA ARG A 93 8.01 2.45 40.08
C ARG A 93 7.95 2.91 38.62
N PRO A 94 7.62 4.19 38.34
CA PRO A 94 7.48 4.69 36.98
C PRO A 94 8.84 4.68 36.28
N SER A 95 9.19 3.59 35.62
CA SER A 95 10.20 3.62 34.56
C SER A 95 9.50 4.09 33.30
N SER A 96 9.97 5.20 32.73
CA SER A 96 9.42 5.75 31.48
C SER A 96 9.92 4.92 30.28
N SER A 97 9.69 3.62 30.27
CA SER A 97 10.04 2.76 29.14
C SER A 97 8.98 2.88 28.05
N PHE A 98 9.38 2.66 26.80
CA PHE A 98 8.51 2.65 25.64
C PHE A 98 8.66 1.31 24.92
N SER A 99 7.56 0.79 24.38
CA SER A 99 7.53 -0.41 23.54
C SER A 99 6.94 -0.08 22.17
N TRP A 100 7.30 -0.89 21.18
CA TRP A 100 6.71 -0.83 19.84
C TRP A 100 5.20 -1.14 19.90
N THR A 101 4.41 -0.41 19.13
CA THR A 101 2.96 -0.64 18.99
C THR A 101 2.65 -1.84 18.11
N PHE A 102 3.62 -2.33 17.34
CA PHE A 102 3.51 -3.46 16.42
C PHE A 102 4.62 -4.50 16.67
N ASP A 103 4.43 -5.69 16.10
CA ASP A 103 5.46 -6.73 16.06
C ASP A 103 6.41 -6.49 14.88
N LEU A 104 7.68 -6.26 15.20
CA LEU A 104 8.74 -6.03 14.22
C LEU A 104 9.02 -7.27 13.35
N ASN A 105 8.87 -8.49 13.90
CA ASN A 105 9.02 -9.70 13.11
C ASN A 105 7.85 -9.86 12.13
N GLY A 106 6.62 -9.67 12.61
CA GLY A 106 5.42 -9.66 11.76
C GLY A 106 5.51 -8.64 10.61
N ILE A 107 6.03 -7.42 10.85
CA ILE A 107 6.25 -6.43 9.78
C ILE A 107 7.28 -6.93 8.76
N SER A 108 8.40 -7.51 9.22
CA SER A 108 9.43 -8.07 8.33
C SER A 108 8.87 -9.19 7.44
N GLU A 109 8.10 -10.11 8.02
CA GLU A 109 7.44 -11.18 7.28
C GLU A 109 6.41 -10.64 6.28
N MET A 110 5.59 -9.67 6.70
CA MET A 110 4.58 -9.04 5.86
C MET A 110 5.22 -8.25 4.70
N TYR A 111 6.33 -7.55 4.96
CA TYR A 111 7.06 -6.82 3.93
C TYR A 111 7.73 -7.76 2.93
N LYS A 112 8.36 -8.84 3.41
CA LYS A 112 8.92 -9.88 2.55
C LYS A 112 7.84 -10.54 1.68
N SER A 113 6.68 -10.86 2.27
CA SER A 113 5.54 -11.37 1.51
C SER A 113 5.14 -10.40 0.41
N TYR A 114 5.07 -9.10 0.70
CA TYR A 114 4.80 -8.08 -0.31
C TYR A 114 5.83 -8.08 -1.45
N GLU A 115 7.13 -8.18 -1.14
CA GLU A 115 8.18 -8.21 -2.15
C GLU A 115 8.12 -9.43 -3.07
N ASP A 116 7.79 -10.59 -2.49
CA ASP A 116 7.73 -11.88 -3.20
C ASP A 116 6.43 -12.12 -3.95
N THR A 117 5.35 -11.40 -3.61
CA THR A 117 4.02 -11.60 -4.19
C THR A 117 4.00 -11.10 -5.64
N ASN A 118 3.51 -11.95 -6.55
CA ASN A 118 3.32 -11.59 -7.95
C ASN A 118 1.86 -11.83 -8.33
N LEU A 119 1.14 -10.75 -8.62
CA LEU A 119 -0.31 -10.74 -8.89
C LEU A 119 -0.61 -10.45 -10.36
N TRP A 120 0.40 -10.44 -11.24
CA TRP A 120 0.22 -10.21 -12.67
C TRP A 120 -0.81 -11.15 -13.31
N ARG A 121 -0.84 -12.41 -12.86
CA ARG A 121 -1.81 -13.39 -13.33
C ARG A 121 -3.26 -12.89 -13.23
N ILE A 122 -3.59 -12.18 -12.15
CA ILE A 122 -4.94 -11.66 -11.90
C ILE A 122 -5.22 -10.44 -12.79
N VAL A 123 -4.23 -9.57 -12.96
CA VAL A 123 -4.35 -8.37 -13.79
C VAL A 123 -4.53 -8.75 -15.26
N GLU A 124 -3.80 -9.76 -15.74
CA GLU A 124 -3.88 -10.23 -17.12
C GLU A 124 -5.09 -11.13 -17.38
N ASN A 125 -5.75 -11.66 -16.34
CA ASN A 125 -6.91 -12.54 -16.46
C ASN A 125 -7.97 -12.11 -15.44
N VAL A 126 -8.46 -10.88 -15.57
CA VAL A 126 -9.38 -10.28 -14.60
C VAL A 126 -10.67 -11.12 -14.53
N PRO A 127 -11.08 -11.57 -13.34
CA PRO A 127 -12.33 -12.30 -13.22
C PRO A 127 -13.53 -11.45 -13.65
N ARG A 128 -14.51 -12.07 -14.32
CA ARG A 128 -15.78 -11.42 -14.66
C ARG A 128 -16.40 -10.73 -13.44
N GLY A 129 -16.84 -9.49 -13.65
CA GLY A 129 -17.40 -8.64 -12.61
C GLY A 129 -16.37 -7.99 -11.68
N VAL A 130 -15.06 -8.13 -11.94
CA VAL A 130 -14.02 -7.39 -11.21
C VAL A 130 -13.52 -6.24 -12.08
N HIS A 131 -13.37 -5.05 -11.46
CA HIS A 131 -12.77 -3.87 -12.05
C HIS A 131 -11.55 -3.45 -11.23
N ILE A 132 -10.36 -3.56 -11.79
CA ILE A 132 -9.10 -3.16 -11.16
C ILE A 132 -8.73 -1.76 -11.66
N ASN A 133 -8.60 -0.81 -10.75
CA ASN A 133 -8.22 0.56 -11.05
C ASN A 133 -6.81 0.79 -10.48
N PHE A 134 -5.85 0.99 -11.37
CA PHE A 134 -4.52 1.43 -11.00
C PHE A 134 -4.48 2.95 -10.96
N LEU A 135 -3.85 3.51 -9.93
CA LEU A 135 -3.57 4.93 -9.84
C LEU A 135 -2.07 5.10 -9.67
N LYS A 136 -1.41 5.71 -10.64
CA LYS A 136 0.03 6.05 -10.58
C LYS A 136 0.18 7.53 -10.25
N ALA A 137 1.06 7.87 -9.33
CA ALA A 137 1.46 9.27 -9.15
C ALA A 137 2.35 9.72 -10.31
N GLU A 138 2.10 10.91 -10.85
CA GLU A 138 2.85 11.46 -11.99
C GLU A 138 4.37 11.46 -11.73
N ARG A 139 4.76 12.00 -10.57
CA ARG A 139 6.16 12.09 -10.13
C ARG A 139 6.59 10.93 -9.25
N SER A 140 5.86 9.81 -9.27
CA SER A 140 6.26 8.65 -8.50
C SER A 140 7.66 8.22 -8.91
N LEU A 141 8.59 8.26 -7.95
CA LEU A 141 9.91 7.62 -8.06
C LEU A 141 9.80 6.11 -7.78
N HIS A 142 8.60 5.62 -7.50
CA HIS A 142 8.34 4.22 -7.22
C HIS A 142 8.28 3.40 -8.52
N ARG A 143 8.55 2.10 -8.37
CA ARG A 143 9.06 1.12 -9.36
C ARG A 143 8.13 0.79 -10.55
N TRP A 144 7.65 1.79 -11.26
CA TRP A 144 6.87 1.65 -12.50
C TRP A 144 7.80 1.43 -13.69
N ALA A 145 8.13 0.17 -13.98
CA ALA A 145 8.85 -0.16 -15.21
C ALA A 145 7.96 0.07 -16.44
N LEU A 146 8.55 0.44 -17.56
CA LEU A 146 7.82 0.60 -18.83
C LEU A 146 7.04 -0.68 -19.20
N GLU A 147 7.65 -1.84 -18.95
CA GLU A 147 7.01 -3.15 -19.15
C GLU A 147 5.74 -3.32 -18.31
N ASP A 148 5.73 -2.85 -17.05
CA ASP A 148 4.55 -2.96 -16.19
C ASP A 148 3.41 -2.08 -16.72
N LEU A 149 3.74 -0.87 -17.18
CA LEU A 149 2.75 0.02 -17.80
C LEU A 149 2.15 -0.60 -19.05
N GLN A 150 2.98 -1.16 -19.93
CA GLN A 150 2.54 -1.82 -21.16
C GLN A 150 1.61 -3.01 -20.88
N ARG A 151 1.93 -3.82 -19.85
CA ARG A 151 1.09 -4.96 -19.46
C ARG A 151 -0.25 -4.52 -18.89
N ILE A 152 -0.31 -3.42 -18.14
CA ILE A 152 -1.57 -2.85 -17.65
C ILE A 152 -2.43 -2.34 -18.80
N TYR A 153 -1.86 -1.58 -19.75
CA TYR A 153 -2.61 -1.11 -20.92
C TYR A 153 -3.12 -2.26 -21.78
N THR A 154 -2.31 -3.32 -21.95
CA THR A 154 -2.76 -4.54 -22.66
C THR A 154 -3.93 -5.20 -21.92
N ALA A 155 -3.87 -5.28 -20.59
CA ALA A 155 -4.96 -5.86 -19.79
C ALA A 155 -6.24 -5.01 -19.81
N GLU A 156 -6.12 -3.68 -19.89
CA GLU A 156 -7.23 -2.74 -20.07
C GLU A 156 -7.99 -2.99 -21.37
N GLU A 157 -7.28 -3.20 -22.48
CA GLU A 157 -7.89 -3.54 -23.77
C GLU A 157 -8.62 -4.90 -23.73
N LEU A 158 -8.03 -5.91 -23.09
CA LEU A 158 -8.56 -7.28 -23.07
C LEU A 158 -9.71 -7.48 -22.08
N ALA A 159 -9.66 -6.85 -20.90
CA ALA A 159 -10.60 -7.14 -19.81
C ALA A 159 -12.04 -6.74 -20.14
N ALA A 160 -12.24 -5.68 -20.95
CA ALA A 160 -13.55 -5.20 -21.36
C ALA A 160 -14.34 -6.27 -22.14
N ASP A 161 -13.67 -6.97 -23.06
CA ASP A 161 -14.27 -8.03 -23.88
C ASP A 161 -14.61 -9.28 -23.06
N GLU A 162 -13.87 -9.53 -21.98
CA GLU A 162 -14.06 -10.71 -21.12
C GLU A 162 -15.09 -10.51 -20.01
N GLY A 163 -15.62 -9.28 -19.85
CA GLY A 163 -16.62 -8.93 -18.82
C GLY A 163 -16.00 -8.57 -17.45
N GLY A 164 -14.72 -8.20 -17.43
CA GLY A 164 -14.04 -7.55 -16.31
C GLY A 164 -13.63 -6.11 -16.68
N GLY A 165 -12.74 -5.52 -15.91
CA GLY A 165 -12.15 -4.23 -16.24
C GLY A 165 -10.78 -4.02 -15.62
N VAL A 166 -9.89 -3.41 -16.38
CA VAL A 166 -8.65 -2.79 -15.88
C VAL A 166 -8.65 -1.36 -16.36
N GLU A 167 -8.26 -0.42 -15.51
CA GLU A 167 -8.15 0.99 -15.88
C GLU A 167 -6.92 1.60 -15.20
N MET A 168 -6.20 2.44 -15.94
CA MET A 168 -5.03 3.16 -15.43
C MET A 168 -5.30 4.65 -15.30
N HIS A 169 -5.14 5.16 -14.09
CA HIS A 169 -5.30 6.58 -13.73
C HIS A 169 -3.93 7.18 -13.42
N VAL A 170 -3.72 8.44 -13.80
CA VAL A 170 -2.55 9.23 -13.39
C VAL A 170 -3.00 10.34 -12.46
N LEU A 171 -2.38 10.42 -11.29
CA LEU A 171 -2.57 11.54 -10.36
C LEU A 171 -1.47 12.57 -10.59
N GLU A 172 -1.86 13.67 -11.23
CA GLU A 172 -1.01 14.84 -11.48
C GLU A 172 -0.51 15.46 -10.18
N ASP A 173 0.68 16.05 -10.23
CA ASP A 173 1.26 16.81 -9.12
C ASP A 173 1.40 16.02 -7.80
N ALA A 174 1.57 14.70 -7.86
CA ALA A 174 1.74 13.84 -6.68
C ALA A 174 3.01 12.99 -6.75
N GLY A 175 3.63 12.77 -5.58
CA GLY A 175 4.63 11.75 -5.34
C GLY A 175 3.98 10.47 -4.77
N HIS A 176 4.78 9.59 -4.15
CA HIS A 176 4.31 8.28 -3.68
C HIS A 176 3.22 8.38 -2.60
N TRP A 177 3.24 9.44 -1.80
CA TRP A 177 2.29 9.67 -0.72
C TRP A 177 1.03 10.35 -1.26
N VAL A 178 0.37 9.71 -2.23
CA VAL A 178 -0.75 10.28 -3.03
C VAL A 178 -1.85 10.96 -2.22
N HIS A 179 -2.12 10.45 -1.01
CA HIS A 179 -3.14 10.99 -0.10
C HIS A 179 -2.69 12.24 0.66
N ALA A 180 -1.39 12.43 0.84
CA ALA A 180 -0.80 13.63 1.44
C ALA A 180 -0.46 14.66 0.36
N ASP A 181 0.04 14.21 -0.79
CA ASP A 181 0.55 15.08 -1.86
C ASP A 181 -0.59 15.74 -2.65
N ASN A 182 -1.65 15.00 -3.01
CA ASN A 182 -2.79 15.54 -3.75
C ASN A 182 -4.12 14.87 -3.33
N PRO A 183 -4.62 15.15 -2.11
CA PRO A 183 -5.85 14.56 -1.59
C PRO A 183 -7.09 14.89 -2.44
N ASP A 184 -7.18 16.10 -2.98
CA ASP A 184 -8.33 16.54 -3.77
C ASP A 184 -8.38 15.86 -5.14
N GLY A 185 -7.23 15.72 -5.80
CA GLY A 185 -7.10 14.98 -7.05
C GLY A 185 -7.40 13.51 -6.86
N LEU A 186 -6.86 12.89 -5.80
CA LEU A 186 -7.17 11.51 -5.43
C LEU A 186 -8.68 11.33 -5.19
N PHE A 187 -9.31 12.21 -4.42
CA PHE A 187 -10.75 12.14 -4.17
C PHE A 187 -11.57 12.27 -5.45
N ARG A 188 -11.20 13.19 -6.36
CA ARG A 188 -11.88 13.38 -7.65
C ARG A 188 -11.86 12.10 -8.49
N ILE A 189 -10.72 11.43 -8.59
CA ILE A 189 -10.57 10.15 -9.32
C ILE A 189 -11.43 9.05 -8.65
N LEU A 190 -11.35 8.93 -7.32
CA LEU A 190 -12.08 7.90 -6.58
C LEU A 190 -13.60 8.15 -6.51
N SER A 191 -14.05 9.39 -6.74
CA SER A 191 -15.43 9.83 -6.47
C SER A 191 -16.51 8.98 -7.14
N SER A 192 -16.25 8.45 -8.34
CA SER A 192 -17.18 7.56 -9.06
C SER A 192 -17.45 6.25 -8.32
N THR A 193 -16.52 5.80 -7.47
CA THR A 193 -16.62 4.56 -6.69
C THR A 193 -17.60 4.67 -5.54
N PHE A 194 -17.78 5.88 -5.00
CA PHE A 194 -18.66 6.11 -3.86
C PHE A 194 -20.10 6.41 -4.25
N ARG A 195 -20.37 6.58 -5.56
CA ARG A 195 -21.73 6.77 -6.06
C ARG A 195 -22.45 5.44 -6.05
N ILE A 196 -23.41 5.30 -5.14
CA ILE A 196 -24.43 4.26 -5.24
C ILE A 196 -25.32 4.68 -6.42
N GLU A 197 -25.27 3.96 -7.54
CA GLU A 197 -26.31 4.07 -8.55
C GLU A 197 -27.63 3.70 -7.88
N THR A 198 -28.39 4.73 -7.50
CA THR A 198 -29.77 4.55 -7.08
C THR A 198 -30.55 4.39 -8.37
N THR A 199 -30.47 3.20 -8.99
CA THR A 199 -31.43 2.83 -10.03
C THR A 199 -32.76 2.60 -9.34
N ILE A 200 -33.47 3.70 -9.07
CA ILE A 200 -34.91 3.65 -8.84
C ILE A 200 -35.48 3.16 -10.18
N ARG A 201 -35.68 1.84 -10.29
CA ARG A 201 -36.71 1.32 -11.19
C ARG A 201 -38.01 1.96 -10.72
N GLY A 202 -38.46 2.98 -11.46
CA GLY A 202 -39.86 3.38 -11.45
C GLY A 202 -40.69 2.20 -11.92
N MET A 203 -41.09 1.36 -10.97
CA MET A 203 -42.39 0.71 -11.00
C MET A 203 -43.41 1.71 -10.47
N GLN A 204 -44.60 1.68 -11.07
CA GLN A 204 -45.82 2.49 -10.87
C GLN A 204 -46.02 3.50 -12.03
N ASP A 205 -47.01 3.38 -12.91
CA ASP A 205 -48.10 2.41 -13.11
C ASP A 205 -48.39 2.32 -14.63
#